data_AF-A0A7V8E4K0-F1
#
_entry.id   AF-A0A7V8E4K0-F1
#
_cell.length_a   1.000
_cell.length_b   1.000
_cell.length_c   1.000
_cell.angle_alpha   90.00
_cell.angle_beta   90.00
_cell.angle_gamma   90.00
#
_symmetry.space_group_name_H-M   'P 1'
#
loop_
_entity.id
_entity.type
_entity.pdbx_description
1 polymer ?
#
loop_
_entity_poly.entity_id
_entity_poly.type
_entity_poly.pdbx_seq_one_letter_code
_entity_poly.pdbx_strand_id
1 'polypeptide(L)' 'MTNLKLLPLAAALVALLGVRATAGEFEDKRDKKLKEPFIEKGHWMLDYDKAREEAKKSGKPMLVYFTRSYAP' A
#
# COMPACT_ATOMS: atom_id res chain seq x y z
N MET A 1 -43.81 3.06 23.58
CA MET A 1 -43.03 1.81 23.71
C MET A 1 -41.96 1.82 22.63
N THR A 2 -40.77 2.32 22.95
CA THR A 2 -39.69 2.51 21.97
C THR A 2 -38.99 1.16 21.74
N ASN A 3 -38.97 0.71 20.49
CA ASN A 3 -38.49 -0.62 20.09
C ASN A 3 -36.99 -0.79 20.35
N LEU A 4 -36.65 -1.40 21.48
CA LEU A 4 -35.29 -1.71 21.95
C LEU A 4 -34.53 -2.71 21.06
N LYS A 5 -35.18 -3.32 20.05
CA LYS A 5 -34.63 -4.37 19.18
C LYS A 5 -33.77 -3.86 18.00
N LEU A 6 -33.71 -2.54 17.77
CA LEU A 6 -32.95 -1.94 16.67
C LEU A 6 -31.51 -1.53 17.05
N LEU A 7 -31.17 -1.58 18.34
CA LEU A 7 -29.83 -1.24 18.84
C LEU A 7 -28.68 -2.10 18.29
N PRO A 8 -28.79 -3.45 18.15
CA PRO A 8 -27.64 -4.26 17.73
C PRO A 8 -27.28 -4.08 16.25
N LEU A 9 -28.25 -3.70 15.40
CA LEU A 9 -28.03 -3.50 13.97
C LEU A 9 -27.26 -2.18 13.68
N ALA A 10 -27.52 -1.14 14.47
CA ALA A 10 -26.80 0.13 14.37
C ALA A 10 -25.33 -0.01 14.80
N ALA A 11 -25.03 -0.84 15.81
CA ALA A 11 -23.66 -1.06 16.28
C ALA A 11 -22.79 -1.80 15.25
N ALA A 12 -23.35 -2.76 14.51
CA ALA A 12 -22.62 -3.50 13.48
C ALA A 12 -22.22 -2.62 12.27
N LEU A 13 -23.02 -1.60 11.94
CA LEU A 13 -22.72 -0.67 10.84
C LEU A 13 -21.58 0.29 11.17
N VAL A 14 -21.47 0.73 12.44
CA VAL A 14 -20.38 1.60 12.90
C VAL A 14 -19.03 0.86 12.91
N ALA A 15 -19.02 -0.43 13.27
CA ALA A 15 -17.80 -1.25 13.25
C ALA A 15 -17.23 -1.45 11.83
N LEU A 16 -18.08 -1.53 10.80
CA LEU A 16 -17.64 -1.70 9.41
C LEU A 16 -16.97 -0.45 8.82
N LEU A 17 -17.33 0.75 9.32
CA LEU A 17 -16.79 2.02 8.83
C LEU A 17 -15.43 2.37 9.44
N GLY A 18 -15.11 1.88 10.64
CA GLY A 18 -13.86 2.21 11.35
C GLY A 18 -12.59 1.60 10.74
N VAL A 19 -12.70 0.48 10.00
CA VAL A 19 -11.53 -0.27 9.47
C VAL A 19 -10.97 0.35 8.18
N ARG A 20 -11.70 1.22 7.48
CA ARG A 20 -11.27 1.74 6.17
C ARG A 20 -10.30 2.92 6.21
N ALA A 21 -10.20 3.62 7.34
CA ALA A 21 -9.44 4.88 7.39
C ALA A 21 -7.91 4.70 7.28
N THR A 22 -7.37 3.53 7.61
CA THR A 22 -5.91 3.32 7.70
C THR A 22 -5.29 2.65 6.48
N ALA A 23 -6.06 1.83 5.74
CA ALA A 23 -5.54 1.13 4.57
C ALA A 23 -5.31 2.08 3.37
N GLY A 24 -6.25 2.99 3.11
CA GLY A 24 -6.14 3.94 1.99
C GLY A 24 -4.97 4.91 2.13
N GLU A 25 -4.66 5.35 3.34
CA GLU A 25 -3.59 6.33 3.57
C GLU A 25 -2.20 5.81 3.15
N PHE A 26 -1.91 4.53 3.40
CA PHE A 26 -0.61 3.95 3.03
C PHE A 26 -0.51 3.68 1.52
N GLU A 27 -1.60 3.31 0.88
CA GLU A 27 -1.67 3.18 -0.57
C GLU A 27 -1.44 4.53 -1.25
N ASP A 28 -2.08 5.59 -0.76
CA ASP A 28 -1.87 6.96 -1.26
C ASP A 28 -0.43 7.43 -1.10
N LYS A 29 0.20 7.15 0.05
CA LYS A 29 1.61 7.46 0.30
C LYS A 29 2.54 6.69 -0.62
N ARG A 30 2.26 5.41 -0.89
CA ARG A 30 3.01 4.60 -1.85
C ARG A 30 2.87 5.19 -3.25
N ASP A 31 1.65 5.45 -3.69
CA ASP A 31 1.37 5.90 -5.05
C ASP A 31 1.96 7.30 -5.30
N LYS A 32 1.94 8.17 -4.30
CA LYS A 32 2.66 9.46 -4.34
C LYS A 32 4.17 9.27 -4.48
N LYS A 33 4.77 8.36 -3.72
CA LYS A 33 6.21 8.06 -3.77
C LYS A 33 6.61 7.54 -5.16
N LEU A 34 5.82 6.64 -5.75
CA LEU A 34 6.09 6.08 -7.08
C LEU A 34 6.06 7.13 -8.21
N LYS A 35 5.38 8.26 -8.00
CA LYS A 35 5.35 9.40 -8.93
C LYS A 35 6.53 10.36 -8.76
N GLU A 36 7.45 10.13 -7.83
CA GLU A 36 8.63 10.98 -7.71
C GLU A 36 9.51 10.83 -8.97
N PRO A 37 10.08 11.92 -9.51
CA PRO A 37 10.82 11.88 -10.79
C PRO A 37 11.96 10.87 -10.83
N PHE A 38 12.59 10.58 -9.69
CA PHE A 38 13.63 9.57 -9.57
C PHE A 38 13.13 8.15 -9.89
N ILE A 39 11.90 7.83 -9.48
CA ILE A 39 11.28 6.51 -9.74
C ILE A 39 10.67 6.50 -11.13
N GLU A 40 9.87 7.51 -11.47
CA GLU A 40 9.13 7.57 -12.74
C GLU A 40 10.06 7.61 -13.97
N LYS A 41 11.14 8.41 -13.92
CA LYS A 41 12.08 8.56 -15.04
C LYS A 41 13.24 7.55 -15.00
N GLY A 42 13.40 6.84 -13.89
CA GLY A 42 14.52 5.92 -13.68
C GLY A 42 14.33 4.53 -14.32
N HIS A 43 13.15 4.24 -14.89
CA HIS A 43 12.81 2.95 -15.49
C HIS A 43 13.05 1.76 -14.53
N TRP A 44 12.78 1.94 -13.24
CA TRP A 44 12.97 0.93 -12.21
C TRP A 44 12.01 -0.26 -12.39
N MET A 45 12.51 -1.47 -12.13
CA MET A 45 11.64 -2.62 -11.89
C MET A 45 11.15 -2.58 -10.44
N LEU A 46 9.84 -2.45 -10.24
CA LEU A 46 9.23 -2.28 -8.92
C LEU A 46 8.91 -3.60 -8.20
N ASP A 47 9.17 -4.73 -8.87
CA ASP A 47 8.97 -6.07 -8.34
C ASP A 47 10.34 -6.71 -8.10
N TYR A 48 10.64 -6.97 -6.82
CA TYR A 48 11.93 -7.50 -6.40
C TYR A 48 12.21 -8.89 -6.97
N ASP A 49 11.21 -9.77 -6.98
CA ASP A 49 11.42 -11.15 -7.41
C ASP A 49 11.67 -11.21 -8.91
N LYS A 50 10.93 -10.42 -9.71
CA LYS A 50 11.22 -10.26 -11.14
C LYS A 50 12.60 -9.65 -11.40
N ALA A 51 13.01 -8.64 -10.62
CA ALA A 51 14.31 -8.01 -10.79
C ALA A 51 15.44 -9.00 -10.48
N ARG A 52 15.25 -9.82 -9.44
CA ARG A 52 16.19 -10.87 -9.04
C ARG A 52 16.28 -11.97 -10.09
N GLU A 53 15.17 -12.38 -10.69
CA GLU A 53 15.18 -13.34 -11.79
C GLU A 53 15.91 -12.80 -13.02
N GLU A 54 15.68 -11.53 -13.39
CA GLU A 54 16.35 -10.89 -14.52
C GLU A 54 17.86 -10.76 -14.30
N ALA A 55 18.28 -10.42 -13.07
CA ALA A 55 19.70 -10.39 -12.69
C ALA A 55 20.35 -11.77 -12.82
N LYS A 56 19.67 -12.85 -12.39
CA LYS A 56 20.16 -14.23 -12.57
C LYS A 56 20.28 -14.61 -14.05
N LYS A 57 19.28 -14.27 -14.86
CA LYS A 57 19.26 -14.57 -16.31
C LYS A 57 20.36 -13.83 -17.06
N SER A 58 20.56 -12.55 -16.75
CA SER A 58 21.55 -11.70 -17.41
C SER A 58 22.98 -11.87 -16.87
N GLY A 59 23.15 -12.52 -15.73
CA GLY A 59 24.44 -12.67 -15.05
C GLY A 59 25.02 -11.34 -14.51
N LYS A 60 24.21 -10.29 -14.45
CA LYS A 60 24.63 -8.95 -14.01
C LYS A 60 24.28 -8.72 -12.54
N PRO A 61 25.11 -7.95 -11.80
CA PRO A 61 24.75 -7.53 -10.45
C PRO A 61 23.51 -6.63 -10.46
N MET A 62 22.72 -6.72 -9.40
CA MET A 62 21.49 -5.95 -9.23
C MET A 62 21.72 -4.77 -8.28
N LEU A 63 21.37 -3.56 -8.72
CA LEU A 63 21.27 -2.39 -7.84
C LEU A 63 19.84 -2.29 -7.32
N VAL A 64 19.68 -2.32 -6.00
CA VAL A 64 18.36 -2.26 -5.35
C VAL A 64 18.29 -1.05 -4.43
N TYR A 65 17.20 -0.31 -4.51
CA TYR A 65 16.92 0.81 -3.63
C TYR A 65 15.60 0.57 -2.89
N PHE A 66 15.66 0.50 -1.57
CA PHE A 66 14.48 0.37 -0.71
C PHE A 66 14.14 1.74 -0.14
N THR A 67 12.87 2.13 -0.27
CA THR A 67 12.35 3.38 0.31
C THR A 67 11.23 3.06 1.29
N ARG A 68 11.10 3.87 2.34
CA ARG A 68 10.05 3.79 3.34
C ARG A 68 9.40 5.16 3.49
N SER A 69 8.08 5.20 3.40
CA SER A 69 7.30 6.35 3.85
C SER A 69 6.99 6.16 5.34
N TYR A 70 7.38 7.13 6.18
CA TYR A 70 7.05 7.10 7.60
C TYR A 70 5.55 7.34 7.78
N ALA A 71 4.90 6.51 8.61
CA ALA A 71 3.63 6.85 9.23
C ALA A 71 3.95 7.67 10.49
N PRO A 72 3.31 8.83 10.72
CA PRO A 72 3.44 9.54 11.99
C PRO A 72 2.92 8.69 13.16
#